data_AF-X0YIJ3-F1
#
_entry.id   AF-X0YIJ3-F1
#
_cell.length_a   1.000
_cell.length_b   1.000
_cell.length_c   1.000
_cell.angle_alpha   90.00
_cell.angle_beta   90.00
_cell.angle_gamma   90.00
#
_symmetry.space_group_name_H-M   'P 1'
#
loop_
_entity.id
_entity.type
_entity.pdbx_description
1 polymer ?
#
loop_
_entity_poly.entity_id
_entity_poly.type
_entity_poly.pdbx_seq_one_letter_code
_entity_poly.pdbx_strand_id
1 'polypeptide(L)'
;TDEPWELPKTSPLSIRKPKIADSFIPVDWDTALTVVADKLADTVKNHGPDSVMGLASARCTNEENYLFQKFIRAGIGTNNIDHCARL
;
A
#
# COMPACT_ATOMS: atom_id res chain seq x y z
N THR A 1 33.50 16.08 15.83
CA THR A 1 34.06 16.66 14.60
C THR A 1 33.68 18.12 14.61
N ASP A 2 34.65 19.01 14.84
CA ASP A 2 34.45 20.46 14.99
C ASP A 2 34.17 21.18 13.66
N GLU A 3 33.80 20.41 12.63
CA GLU A 3 33.47 20.90 11.30
C GLU A 3 31.98 21.27 11.29
N PRO A 4 31.60 22.53 11.01
CA PRO A 4 30.21 22.93 10.91
C PRO A 4 29.52 22.16 9.78
N TRP A 5 28.33 21.63 10.05
CA TRP A 5 27.57 20.90 9.04
C TRP A 5 27.17 21.83 7.89
N GLU A 6 27.65 21.54 6.68
CA GLU A 6 27.27 22.25 5.46
C GLU A 6 26.09 21.57 4.76
N LEU A 7 25.08 22.35 4.38
CA LEU A 7 23.96 21.86 3.59
C LEU A 7 24.47 21.42 2.21
N PRO A 8 24.23 20.16 1.78
CA PRO A 8 24.68 19.70 0.47
C PRO A 8 23.98 20.51 -0.63
N LYS A 9 24.75 20.89 -1.67
CA LYS A 9 24.27 21.69 -2.82
C LYS A 9 23.10 21.06 -3.57
N THR A 10 22.92 19.75 -3.45
CA THR A 10 21.80 18.99 -4.01
C THR A 10 21.15 18.17 -2.92
N SER A 11 19.82 18.13 -2.91
CA SER A 11 19.08 17.27 -1.98
C SER A 11 19.55 15.82 -2.13
N PRO A 12 19.84 15.10 -1.03
CA PRO A 12 20.10 13.66 -1.08
C PRO A 12 18.91 12.87 -1.66
N LEU A 13 17.72 13.47 -1.65
CA LEU A 13 16.49 12.94 -2.24
C LEU A 13 16.35 13.26 -3.74
N SER A 14 17.29 13.99 -4.34
CA SER A 14 17.31 14.37 -5.76
C SER A 14 17.71 13.22 -6.69
N ILE A 15 18.03 12.03 -6.16
CA ILE A 15 18.19 10.84 -6.98
C ILE A 15 16.80 10.44 -7.46
N ARG A 16 16.39 10.98 -8.62
CA ARG A 16 15.26 10.43 -9.38
C ARG A 16 15.61 8.98 -9.71
N LYS A 17 15.13 8.04 -8.89
CA LYS A 17 15.09 6.63 -9.25
C LYS A 17 14.45 6.53 -10.65
N PRO A 18 14.91 5.62 -11.52
CA PRO A 18 14.31 5.44 -12.84
C PRO A 18 12.80 5.30 -12.67
N LYS A 19 12.02 5.94 -13.55
CA LYS A 19 10.56 5.87 -13.49
C LYS A 19 10.18 4.40 -13.63
N ILE A 20 9.73 3.78 -12.55
CA ILE A 20 9.22 2.40 -12.52
C ILE A 20 8.14 2.19 -13.61
N ALA A 21 7.50 3.27 -14.06
CA ALA A 21 6.58 3.32 -15.19
C ALA A 21 7.06 2.55 -16.43
N ASP A 22 8.35 2.59 -16.77
CA ASP A 22 8.88 1.93 -17.98
C ASP A 22 8.99 0.40 -17.83
N SER A 23 8.67 -0.15 -16.66
CA SER A 23 8.70 -1.58 -16.33
C SER A 23 7.32 -2.22 -16.12
N PHE A 24 6.23 -1.43 -16.19
CA PHE A 24 4.88 -1.96 -16.05
C PHE A 24 4.35 -2.55 -17.37
N ILE A 25 3.61 -3.65 -17.26
CA ILE A 25 2.94 -4.29 -18.39
C ILE A 25 1.45 -3.90 -18.33
N PRO A 26 0.87 -3.28 -19.38
CA PRO A 26 -0.55 -2.95 -19.41
C PRO A 26 -1.39 -4.22 -19.51
N VAL A 27 -2.47 -4.28 -18.74
CA VAL A 27 -3.43 -5.40 -18.69
C VAL A 27 -4.85 -4.85 -18.54
N ASP A 28 -5.85 -5.67 -18.85
CA ASP A 28 -7.25 -5.37 -18.55
C ASP A 28 -7.57 -5.54 -17.04
N TRP A 29 -8.75 -5.07 -16.65
CA TRP A 29 -9.19 -5.08 -15.25
C TRP A 29 -9.38 -6.50 -14.69
N ASP A 30 -9.90 -7.44 -15.48
CA ASP A 30 -10.17 -8.80 -15.01
C ASP A 30 -8.86 -9.52 -14.71
N THR A 31 -7.88 -9.37 -15.59
CA THR A 31 -6.52 -9.90 -15.38
C THR A 31 -5.88 -9.29 -14.14
N ALA A 32 -5.93 -7.96 -13.98
CA ALA A 32 -5.33 -7.28 -12.83
C ALA A 32 -5.95 -7.74 -11.49
N LEU A 33 -7.28 -7.78 -11.43
CA LEU A 33 -8.01 -8.16 -10.22
C LEU A 33 -7.81 -9.64 -9.87
N THR A 34 -7.78 -10.53 -10.85
CA THR A 34 -7.53 -11.97 -10.65
C THR A 34 -6.16 -12.19 -10.01
N VAL A 35 -5.12 -11.56 -10.57
CA VAL A 35 -3.75 -11.70 -10.01
C VAL A 35 -3.68 -11.18 -8.57
N VAL A 36 -4.32 -10.04 -8.27
CA VAL A 36 -4.33 -9.49 -6.91
C VAL A 36 -5.08 -10.41 -5.94
N ALA A 37 -6.26 -10.89 -6.34
CA ALA A 37 -7.08 -11.79 -5.52
C ALA A 37 -6.34 -13.10 -5.20
N ASP A 38 -5.76 -13.75 -6.22
CA ASP A 38 -5.02 -15.00 -6.06
C ASP A 38 -3.82 -14.82 -5.12
N LYS A 39 -3.03 -13.75 -5.32
CA LYS A 39 -1.86 -13.49 -4.47
C LYS A 39 -2.23 -13.13 -3.04
N LEU A 40 -3.31 -12.38 -2.83
CA LEU A 40 -3.82 -12.09 -1.49
C LEU A 40 -4.32 -13.37 -0.82
N ALA A 41 -5.10 -14.19 -1.53
CA ALA A 41 -5.63 -15.45 -1.00
C ALA A 41 -4.50 -16.44 -0.65
N ASP A 42 -3.50 -16.58 -1.52
CA ASP A 42 -2.32 -17.40 -1.27
C ASP A 42 -1.52 -16.91 -0.05
N THR A 43 -1.35 -15.60 0.07
CA THR A 43 -0.65 -14.99 1.21
C THR A 43 -1.36 -15.30 2.52
N VAL A 44 -2.68 -15.08 2.56
CA VAL A 44 -3.51 -15.39 3.73
C VAL A 44 -3.50 -16.88 4.04
N LYS A 45 -3.56 -17.74 3.03
CA LYS A 45 -3.50 -19.20 3.19
C LYS A 45 -2.18 -19.67 3.80
N ASN A 46 -1.06 -19.09 3.37
CA ASN A 46 0.28 -19.52 3.77
C ASN A 46 0.78 -18.86 5.07
N HIS A 47 0.31 -17.65 5.39
CA HIS A 47 0.83 -16.83 6.49
C HIS A 47 -0.23 -16.37 7.49
N GLY A 48 -1.50 -16.73 7.27
CA GLY A 48 -2.63 -16.30 8.09
C GLY A 48 -3.17 -14.91 7.71
N PRO A 49 -4.37 -14.53 8.19
CA PRO A 49 -5.02 -13.29 7.81
C PRO A 49 -4.26 -12.04 8.28
N ASP A 50 -3.55 -12.13 9.42
CA ASP A 50 -2.79 -11.02 9.98
C ASP A 50 -1.52 -10.67 9.20
N SER A 51 -1.16 -11.43 8.16
CA SER A 51 -0.07 -11.06 7.24
C SER A 51 -0.46 -9.96 6.25
N VAL A 52 -1.72 -9.53 6.24
CA VAL A 52 -2.24 -8.47 5.37
C VAL A 52 -2.57 -7.23 6.20
N MET A 53 -2.32 -6.03 5.65
CA MET A 53 -2.71 -4.76 6.25
C MET A 53 -3.44 -3.88 5.22
N GLY A 54 -4.56 -3.28 5.64
CA GLY A 54 -5.29 -2.27 4.86
C GLY A 54 -4.95 -0.84 5.32
N LEU A 55 -4.80 0.09 4.37
CA LEU A 55 -4.60 1.51 4.65
C LEU A 55 -5.73 2.34 4.01
N ALA A 56 -6.64 2.82 4.84
CA ALA A 56 -7.78 3.66 4.46
C ALA A 56 -7.38 5.15 4.37
N SER A 57 -8.24 5.96 3.75
CA SER A 57 -7.94 7.34 3.42
C SER A 57 -9.07 8.30 3.81
N ALA A 58 -8.69 9.45 4.38
CA ALA A 58 -9.59 10.56 4.68
C ALA A 58 -10.11 11.28 3.42
N ARG A 59 -9.54 10.94 2.25
CA ARG A 59 -9.98 11.47 0.96
C ARG A 59 -11.05 10.60 0.29
N CYS A 60 -11.33 9.42 0.86
CA CYS A 60 -12.45 8.58 0.44
C CYS A 60 -13.71 8.94 1.24
N THR A 61 -14.87 8.58 0.70
CA THR A 61 -16.16 8.71 1.39
C THR A 61 -16.26 7.75 2.59
N ASN A 62 -17.24 8.00 3.46
CA ASN A 62 -17.48 7.14 4.61
C ASN A 62 -17.95 5.74 4.17
N GLU A 63 -18.72 5.66 3.09
CA GLU A 63 -19.23 4.44 2.49
C GLU A 63 -18.10 3.59 1.92
N GLU A 64 -17.15 4.19 1.21
CA GLU A 64 -15.96 3.50 0.69
C GLU A 64 -15.10 2.97 1.84
N ASN A 65 -14.86 3.79 2.87
CA ASN A 65 -14.13 3.36 4.06
C ASN A 65 -14.86 2.24 4.82
N TYR A 66 -16.19 2.27 4.86
CA TYR A 66 -16.99 1.19 5.44
C TYR A 66 -16.86 -0.11 4.63
N LEU A 67 -16.92 -0.05 3.30
CA LEU A 67 -16.73 -1.22 2.44
C LEU A 67 -15.31 -1.78 2.59
N PHE A 68 -14.30 -0.91 2.63
CA PHE A 68 -12.90 -1.32 2.77
C PHE A 68 -12.64 -1.99 4.13
N GLN A 69 -13.11 -1.40 5.24
CA GLN A 69 -12.94 -2.02 6.55
C GLN A 69 -13.74 -3.31 6.70
N LYS A 70 -14.91 -3.42 6.05
CA LYS A 70 -15.66 -4.68 5.97
C LYS A 70 -14.90 -5.74 5.17
N PHE A 71 -14.28 -5.39 4.04
CA PHE A 71 -13.46 -6.30 3.26
C PHE A 71 -12.27 -6.83 4.08
N ILE A 72 -11.53 -5.96 4.77
CA ILE A 72 -10.39 -6.38 5.59
C ILE A 72 -10.83 -7.23 6.79
N ARG A 73 -11.86 -6.81 7.53
CA ARG A 73 -12.28 -7.50 8.76
C ARG A 73 -13.09 -8.76 8.51
N ALA A 74 -14.07 -8.70 7.62
CA ALA A 74 -14.99 -9.82 7.37
C ALA A 74 -14.57 -10.66 6.17
N GLY A 75 -13.95 -10.07 5.15
CA GLY A 75 -13.47 -10.80 3.96
C GLY A 75 -12.13 -11.47 4.20
N ILE A 76 -11.11 -10.69 4.58
CA ILE A 76 -9.75 -11.21 4.85
C ILE A 76 -9.67 -11.85 6.23
N GLY A 77 -10.38 -11.32 7.23
CA GLY A 77 -10.43 -11.89 8.58
C GLY A 77 -9.39 -11.31 9.55
N THR A 78 -8.89 -10.10 9.30
CA THR A 78 -7.92 -9.41 10.18
C THR A 78 -8.42 -8.04 10.61
N ASN A 79 -7.95 -7.58 11.77
CA ASN A 79 -8.16 -6.22 12.25
C ASN A 79 -7.01 -5.27 11.90
N ASN A 80 -6.04 -5.73 11.10
CA ASN A 80 -4.91 -4.94 10.60
C ASN A 80 -5.38 -3.93 9.55
N ILE A 81 -6.02 -2.86 10.00
CA ILE A 81 -6.44 -1.74 9.17
C ILE A 81 -6.15 -0.43 9.87
N ASP A 82 -5.60 0.53 9.13
CA ASP A 82 -5.33 1.88 9.63
C ASP A 82 -5.89 2.96 8.72
N HIS A 83 -5.92 4.20 9.19
CA HIS A 83 -6.46 5.36 8.50
C HIS A 83 -5.54 6.57 8.68
N CYS A 84 -5.38 7.40 7.63
CA CYS A 84 -4.43 8.51 7.65
C CYS A 84 -4.71 9.58 8.74
N ALA A 85 -5.91 9.64 9.31
CA ALA A 85 -6.22 10.51 10.44
C ALA A 85 -5.60 10.05 11.79
N ARG A 86 -4.93 8.89 11.81
CA ARG A 86 -4.19 8.40 12.98
C ARG A 86 -2.74 8.91 13.04
N LEU A 87 -2.21 9.45 11.91
CA LEU A 87 -0.92 10.12 11.83
C LEU A 87 -1.09 11.62 12.16
#